data_AF-A0A926LA41-F1
#
_entry.id   AF-A0A926LA41-F1
#
_cell.length_a   1.000
_cell.length_b   1.000
_cell.length_c   1.000
_cell.angle_alpha   90.00
_cell.angle_beta   90.00
_cell.angle_gamma   90.00
#
_symmetry.space_group_name_H-M   'P 1'
#
loop_
_entity.id
_entity.type
_entity.pdbx_description
1 polymer ?
#
loop_
_entity_poly.entity_id
_entity_poly.type
_entity_poly.pdbx_seq_one_letter_code
_entity_poly.pdbx_strand_id
1 'polypeptide(L)' 'MKFCGRCGKQIKPDEEYTTHDIHSASGAGRTDYRHVAPCQPVPTQTAPVPRRH' A
#
# COMPACT_ATOMS: atom_id res chain seq x y z
N MET A 1 -1.95 -6.13 12.42
CA MET A 1 -2.29 -4.71 12.17
C MET A 1 -2.35 -4.49 10.67
N LYS A 2 -3.38 -3.81 10.15
CA LYS A 2 -3.55 -3.57 8.70
C LYS A 2 -3.11 -2.15 8.38
N PHE A 3 -2.33 -1.97 7.32
CA PHE A 3 -1.88 -0.67 6.86
C PHE A 3 -2.43 -0.43 5.47
N CYS A 4 -2.91 0.79 5.23
CA CYS A 4 -3.39 1.17 3.92
C CYS A 4 -2.20 1.34 2.97
N GLY A 5 -2.11 0.52 1.92
CA GLY A 5 -1.08 0.63 0.89
C GLY A 5 -1.13 1.94 0.07
N ARG A 6 -2.18 2.77 0.23
CA ARG A 6 -2.30 4.09 -0.40
C ARG A 6 -1.74 5.22 0.46
N CYS A 7 -2.16 5.29 1.73
CA CYS A 7 -1.85 6.42 2.62
C CYS A 7 -0.88 6.07 3.75
N GLY A 8 -0.40 4.83 3.83
CA GLY A 8 0.57 4.37 4.83
C GLY A 8 0.06 4.39 6.28
N LYS A 9 -1.16 4.87 6.53
CA LYS A 9 -1.78 4.90 7.85
C LYS A 9 -2.33 3.53 8.21
N GLN A 10 -2.33 3.25 9.51
CA GLN A 10 -2.98 2.07 10.07
C GLN A 10 -4.49 2.16 9.86
N ILE A 11 -5.08 1.09 9.35
CA ILE A 11 -6.53 0.89 9.28
C ILE A 11 -6.98 0.43 10.66
N LYS A 12 -7.83 1.22 11.33
CA LYS A 12 -8.43 0.84 12.61
C LYS A 12 -9.39 -0.34 12.42
N PRO A 13 -9.63 -1.15 13.47
CA PRO A 13 -10.56 -2.28 13.37
C PRO A 13 -12.00 -1.86 13.02
N ASP A 14 -12.38 -0.62 13.34
CA ASP A 14 -13.69 -0.02 13.03
C ASP A 14 -13.74 0.67 11.65
N GLU A 15 -12.61 0.77 10.94
CA GLU A 15 -12.55 1.38 9.62
C GLU A 15 -12.77 0.34 8.51
N GLU A 16 -13.68 0.65 7.58
CA GLU A 16 -13.89 -0.17 6.40
C GLU A 16 -12.67 -0.15 5.46
N TYR A 17 -12.29 -1.33 5.00
CA TYR A 17 -11.17 -1.52 4.08
C TYR A 17 -11.51 -2.52 2.97
N THR A 18 -10.81 -2.37 1.86
CA THR A 18 -10.79 -3.26 0.71
C THR A 18 -9.48 -4.03 0.66
N THR A 19 -9.51 -5.25 0.13
CA THR A 19 -8.31 -6.07 -0.13
C THR A 19 -8.06 -6.13 -1.62
N HIS A 20 -6.80 -5.97 -1.99
CA HIS A 20 -6.33 -6.12 -3.36
C HIS A 20 -5.25 -7.19 -3.38
N ASP A 21 -5.55 -8.32 -4.02
CA ASP A 21 -4.57 -9.37 -4.23
C ASP A 21 -3.66 -8.98 -5.40
N ILE A 22 -2.39 -8.75 -5.09
CA ILE A 22 -1.35 -8.52 -6.07
C ILE A 22 -0.72 -9.87 -6.36
N HIS A 23 -1.15 -10.49 -7.47
CA HIS A 23 -0.47 -11.64 -8.04
C HIS A 23 0.89 -11.20 -8.61
N SER A 24 1.97 -11.55 -7.92
CA SER A 24 3.32 -11.46 -8.48
C SER A 24 3.60 -12.74 -9.27
N ALA A 25 4.13 -12.60 -10.49
CA ALA A 25 4.57 -13.74 -11.32
C ALA A 25 5.63 -14.63 -10.62
N SER A 26 6.28 -14.10 -9.58
CA SER A 26 7.31 -14.79 -8.79
C SER A 26 6.77 -15.66 -7.65
N GLY A 27 5.47 -15.98 -7.61
CA GLY A 27 4.87 -16.92 -6.65
C GLY A 27 4.54 -16.34 -5.26
N ALA A 28 5.13 -15.22 -4.87
CA ALA A 28 4.73 -14.47 -3.68
C ALA A 28 3.64 -13.44 -4.03
N GLY A 29 2.40 -13.90 -4.14
CA GLY A 29 1.26 -12.99 -4.13
C GLY A 29 1.20 -12.23 -2.81
N ARG A 30 0.98 -10.92 -2.83
CA ARG A 30 0.78 -10.13 -1.61
C ARG A 30 -0.63 -9.55 -1.62
N THR A 31 -1.29 -9.56 -0.47
CA THR A 31 -2.58 -8.87 -0.29
C THR A 31 -2.31 -7.49 0.27
N ASP A 32 -2.63 -6.46 -0.51
CA ASP A 32 -2.60 -5.07 -0.06
C ASP A 32 -3.96 -4.67 0.52
N TYR A 33 -3.96 -3.95 1.64
CA TYR A 33 -5.16 -3.41 2.28
C TYR A 33 -5.32 -1.93 1.92
N ARG A 34 -6.54 -1.45 1.67
CA ARG A 34 -6.83 -0.04 1.36
C ARG A 34 -8.09 0.45 2.08
N HIS A 35 -8.09 1.68 2.60
CA HIS A 35 -9.33 2.30 3.10
C HIS A 35 -10.40 2.36 2.00
N VAL A 36 -11.66 2.07 2.36
CA VAL A 36 -12.82 2.31 1.46
C VAL A 36 -13.02 3.81 1.27
N ALA A 37 -12.92 4.57 2.36
CA ALA A 37 -13.00 6.03 2.32
C ALA A 37 -11.81 6.64 1.54
N PRO A 38 -12.03 7.78 0.84
CA PRO A 38 -10.95 8.47 0.13
C PRO A 38 -9.86 8.88 1.13
N CYS A 39 -8.68 8.26 0.99
CA CYS A 39 -7.50 8.62 1.74
C CYS A 39 -6.47 9.30 0.83
N GLN A 40 -5.81 10.33 1.35
CA GLN A 40 -4.73 11.01 0.62
C GLN A 40 -3.57 10.04 0.39
N PRO A 41 -3.09 9.88 -0.85
CA PRO A 41 -1.92 9.06 -1.11
C PRO A 41 -0.72 9.64 -0.37
N VAL A 42 0.13 8.77 0.21
CA VAL A 42 1.45 9.23 0.63
C VAL A 42 2.19 9.64 -0.63
N PRO A 43 2.90 10.78 -0.66
CA PRO A 43 3.89 11.00 -1.70
C PRO A 43 4.87 9.82 -1.64
N THR A 44 4.70 8.87 -2.56
CA THR A 44 5.65 7.78 -2.76
C THR A 44 6.96 8.46 -3.12
N GLN A 45 7.93 8.39 -2.21
CA GLN A 45 9.25 8.96 -2.38
C GLN A 45 9.81 8.50 -3.74
N THR A 46 9.75 9.37 -4.74
CA THR A 46 10.54 9.27 -5.96
C THR A 46 11.87 9.91 -5.63
N ALA A 47 12.61 9.35 -4.66
CA ALA A 47 14.00 9.71 -4.52
C ALA A 47 14.69 9.14 -5.77
N PRO A 48 15.26 9.97 -6.67
CA PRO A 48 16.09 9.44 -7.72
C PRO A 48 17.23 8.69 -7.05
N VAL A 49 17.25 7.36 -7.18
CA VAL A 49 18.43 6.57 -6.79
C VAL A 49 19.59 7.05 -7.68
N PRO A 50 20.67 7.61 -7.11
CA PRO A 50 21.81 8.01 -7.92
C PRO A 50 22.40 6.74 -8.53
N ARG A 51 22.39 6.66 -9.87
CA ARG A 51 23.11 5.62 -10.61
C ARG A 51 24.59 5.80 -10.31
N ARG A 52 25.19 4.90 -9.52
CA ARG A 52 26.65 4.80 -9.40
C ARG A 52 27.20 4.34 -10.76
N HIS A 53 28.05 5.18 -11.35
CA HIS A 53 28.90 4.86 -12.51
C HIS A 53 30.19 4.19 -12.04
#